data_AF-A0A8S4AL13-F1
#
_entry.id   AF-A0A8S4AL13-F1
#
_cell.length_a   1.000
_cell.length_b   1.000
_cell.length_c   1.000
_cell.angle_alpha   90.00
_cell.angle_beta   90.00
_cell.angle_gamma   90.00
#
_symmetry.space_group_name_H-M   'P 1'
#
loop_
_entity.id
_entity.type
_entity.pdbx_description
1 polymer ?
#
loop_
_entity_poly.entity_id
_entity_poly.type
_entity_poly.pdbx_seq_one_letter_code
_entity_poly.pdbx_strand_id
1 'polypeptide(L)'
;MADMLLFSAQTDVVNQLQDRLSAAGHQLLEVQMETTAHLSSMESRLTDKLNSTADMEVRLRSTETQLEQLGTDTAAMELRLGEKEKLLEDLKTENSELESRLVVSEKQLGDLKSENSELESRLVVSEKLLGDLKSENSVCEAQLSAVTVRLNVTEEQLDRLKTQITVRALELVSISDTLRGAQRKTEELQVRLRVAEAAVNELKMKNRDPLKVGFSAGLTDAGPVGPFDEESTLIFSKTITNIGQGYNQSAGVFTAPTRGVYFFSFTVADYLKGYMGLYLYRNNQPVVFNLDLNDHGGYASTSNALALQLEEGDQIRLSLPASYRLYDDSRNFSVFSGFLLFPV
;
A
#
# COMPACT_ATOMS: atom_id res chain seq x y z
N MET A 1 156.50 -162.91 41.11
CA MET A 1 156.51 -161.78 40.16
C MET A 1 155.06 -161.57 39.69
N ALA A 2 154.07 -161.30 40.55
CA ALA A 2 154.02 -160.46 41.75
C ALA A 2 154.07 -158.95 41.46
N ASP A 3 153.09 -158.24 42.02
CA ASP A 3 153.17 -156.89 42.58
C ASP A 3 153.33 -155.67 41.67
N MET A 4 152.45 -155.52 40.67
CA MET A 4 151.98 -154.18 40.31
C MET A 4 150.58 -154.29 39.68
N LEU A 5 149.61 -154.76 40.47
CA LEU A 5 148.75 -153.92 41.31
C LEU A 5 147.78 -153.14 40.41
N LEU A 6 146.60 -153.68 40.10
CA LEU A 6 145.45 -153.70 41.03
C LEU A 6 145.04 -152.30 41.56
N PHE A 7 145.68 -151.19 41.13
CA PHE A 7 145.45 -149.85 41.71
C PHE A 7 144.73 -148.83 40.80
N SER A 8 144.86 -148.87 39.47
CA SER A 8 144.25 -147.78 38.65
C SER A 8 142.83 -148.04 38.15
N ALA A 9 142.39 -149.31 38.07
CA ALA A 9 141.01 -149.66 37.66
C ALA A 9 139.95 -149.28 38.71
N GLN A 10 140.36 -148.80 39.90
CA GLN A 10 139.48 -148.35 40.99
C GLN A 10 139.33 -146.82 41.05
N THR A 11 140.26 -146.06 40.45
CA THR A 11 140.23 -144.59 40.40
C THR A 11 139.20 -144.05 39.39
N ASP A 12 138.90 -144.84 38.35
CA ASP A 12 137.86 -144.53 37.34
C ASP A 12 136.42 -144.56 37.88
N VAL A 13 136.16 -145.23 39.00
CA VAL A 13 134.78 -145.33 39.54
C VAL A 13 134.50 -144.29 40.62
N VAL A 14 135.48 -143.95 41.45
CA VAL A 14 135.29 -143.00 42.56
C VAL A 14 135.12 -141.57 42.05
N ASN A 15 135.92 -141.13 41.08
CA ASN A 15 135.79 -139.79 40.52
C ASN A 15 134.46 -139.59 39.77
N GLN A 16 133.96 -140.63 39.07
CA GLN A 16 132.66 -140.58 38.40
C GLN A 16 131.48 -140.54 39.38
N LEU A 17 131.59 -141.19 40.56
CA LEU A 17 130.56 -141.12 41.60
C LEU A 17 130.60 -139.78 42.36
N GLN A 18 131.79 -139.19 42.56
CA GLN A 18 131.94 -137.88 43.20
C GLN A 18 131.27 -136.77 42.36
N ASP A 19 131.46 -136.78 41.05
CA ASP A 19 130.82 -135.80 40.14
C ASP A 19 129.29 -135.97 40.10
N ARG A 20 128.79 -137.21 40.13
CA ARG A 20 127.33 -137.45 40.15
C ARG A 20 126.67 -137.05 41.47
N LEU A 21 127.35 -137.17 42.61
CA LEU A 21 126.80 -136.75 43.90
C LEU A 21 126.75 -135.22 44.02
N SER A 22 127.77 -134.51 43.52
CA SER A 22 127.78 -133.04 43.53
C SER A 22 126.73 -132.45 42.58
N ALA A 23 126.44 -133.10 41.45
CA ALA A 23 125.37 -132.70 40.54
C ALA A 23 123.96 -132.90 41.15
N ALA A 24 123.75 -134.00 41.88
CA ALA A 24 122.47 -134.27 42.55
C ALA A 24 122.20 -133.28 43.71
N GLY A 25 123.26 -132.87 44.44
CA GLY A 25 123.14 -131.85 45.50
C GLY A 25 122.68 -130.48 44.97
N HIS A 26 123.14 -130.08 43.78
CA HIS A 26 122.73 -128.82 43.17
C HIS A 26 121.29 -128.81 42.67
N GLN A 27 120.79 -129.91 42.09
CA GLN A 27 119.41 -129.98 41.61
C GLN A 27 118.36 -129.93 42.74
N LEU A 28 118.68 -130.46 43.92
CA LEU A 28 117.72 -130.46 45.03
C LEU A 28 117.51 -129.07 45.64
N LEU A 29 118.55 -128.22 45.64
CA LEU A 29 118.46 -126.85 46.17
C LEU A 29 117.65 -125.93 45.25
N GLU A 30 117.71 -126.16 43.93
CA GLU A 30 116.98 -125.38 42.93
C GLU A 30 115.46 -125.60 43.01
N VAL A 31 115.02 -126.86 43.18
CA VAL A 31 113.60 -127.21 43.33
C VAL A 31 112.98 -126.61 44.60
N GLN A 32 113.76 -126.48 45.68
CA GLN A 32 113.29 -125.92 46.94
C GLN A 32 113.11 -124.39 46.86
N MET A 33 113.95 -123.68 46.08
CA MET A 33 113.76 -122.26 45.83
C MET A 33 112.52 -121.99 44.94
N GLU A 34 112.27 -122.80 43.91
CA GLU A 34 111.09 -122.62 43.03
C GLU A 34 109.76 -122.81 43.77
N THR A 35 109.66 -123.83 44.63
CA THR A 35 108.43 -124.11 45.38
C THR A 35 108.09 -123.01 46.38
N THR A 36 109.10 -122.41 47.02
CA THR A 36 108.89 -121.31 47.99
C THR A 36 108.44 -120.02 47.28
N ALA A 37 108.99 -119.73 46.09
CA ALA A 37 108.60 -118.57 45.30
C ALA A 37 107.15 -118.67 44.78
N HIS A 38 106.70 -119.87 44.39
CA HIS A 38 105.34 -120.07 43.88
C HIS A 38 104.27 -119.85 44.97
N LEU A 39 104.55 -120.25 46.22
CA LEU A 39 103.60 -120.09 47.34
C LEU A 39 103.37 -118.62 47.69
N SER A 40 104.44 -117.82 47.72
CA SER A 40 104.34 -116.37 47.99
C SER A 40 103.61 -115.62 46.86
N SER A 41 103.78 -116.06 45.61
CA SER A 41 102.99 -115.55 44.48
C SER A 41 101.48 -115.83 44.63
N MET A 42 101.13 -117.00 45.16
CA MET A 42 99.74 -117.42 45.31
C MET A 42 99.00 -116.65 46.41
N GLU A 43 99.68 -116.36 47.53
CA GLU A 43 99.14 -115.53 48.62
C GLU A 43 98.88 -114.08 48.17
N SER A 44 99.81 -113.50 47.42
CA SER A 44 99.65 -112.16 46.84
C SER A 44 98.39 -112.06 45.96
N ARG A 45 98.18 -113.05 45.07
CA ARG A 45 97.00 -113.11 44.19
C ARG A 45 95.67 -113.25 44.94
N LEU A 46 95.66 -113.96 46.07
CA LEU A 46 94.45 -114.08 46.91
C LEU A 46 94.13 -112.74 47.61
N THR A 47 95.15 -112.04 48.07
CA THR A 47 95.02 -110.74 48.73
C THR A 47 94.49 -109.69 47.75
N ASP A 48 94.99 -109.68 46.51
CA ASP A 48 94.49 -108.80 45.44
C ASP A 48 93.02 -109.08 45.10
N LYS A 49 92.61 -110.36 45.06
CA LYS A 49 91.20 -110.72 44.81
C LYS A 49 90.28 -110.27 45.95
N LEU A 50 90.71 -110.38 47.20
CA LEU A 50 89.95 -109.90 48.35
C LEU A 50 89.75 -108.38 48.29
N ASN A 51 90.82 -107.63 47.99
CA ASN A 51 90.73 -106.18 47.82
C ASN A 51 89.83 -105.78 46.65
N SER A 52 89.89 -106.50 45.52
CA SER A 52 88.98 -106.26 44.38
C SER A 52 87.52 -106.56 44.71
N THR A 53 87.26 -107.53 45.59
CA THR A 53 85.89 -107.89 46.00
C THR A 53 85.30 -106.82 46.93
N ALA A 54 86.08 -106.32 47.88
CA ALA A 54 85.69 -105.22 48.75
C ALA A 54 85.42 -103.92 47.96
N ASP A 55 86.23 -103.62 46.94
CA ASP A 55 86.01 -102.48 46.04
C ASP A 55 84.67 -102.60 45.26
N MET A 56 84.34 -103.82 44.81
CA MET A 56 83.05 -104.10 44.17
C MET A 56 81.86 -103.92 45.11
N GLU A 57 81.95 -104.33 46.38
CA GLU A 57 80.87 -104.12 47.36
C GLU A 57 80.62 -102.63 47.65
N VAL A 58 81.69 -101.83 47.74
CA VAL A 58 81.57 -100.37 47.91
C VAL A 58 80.92 -99.73 46.68
N ARG A 59 81.30 -100.16 45.48
CA ARG A 59 80.64 -99.71 44.24
C ARG A 59 79.17 -100.13 44.18
N LEU A 60 78.83 -101.34 44.63
CA LEU A 60 77.45 -101.82 44.66
C LEU A 60 76.58 -100.96 45.58
N ARG A 61 77.04 -100.71 46.82
CA ARG A 61 76.35 -99.80 47.74
C ARG A 61 76.20 -98.40 47.16
N SER A 62 77.24 -97.89 46.52
CA SER A 62 77.19 -96.58 45.84
C SER A 62 76.11 -96.58 44.74
N THR A 63 76.03 -97.63 43.92
CA THR A 63 74.99 -97.75 42.88
C THR A 63 73.58 -97.95 43.44
N GLU A 64 73.41 -98.66 44.55
CA GLU A 64 72.12 -98.79 45.25
C GLU A 64 71.66 -97.42 45.79
N THR A 65 72.58 -96.65 46.37
CA THR A 65 72.29 -95.29 46.86
C THR A 65 71.91 -94.35 45.69
N GLN A 66 72.58 -94.48 44.54
CA GLN A 66 72.23 -93.73 43.33
C GLN A 66 70.86 -94.14 42.77
N LEU A 67 70.49 -95.42 42.84
CA LEU A 67 69.17 -95.91 42.40
C LEU A 67 68.05 -95.42 43.31
N GLU A 68 68.24 -95.42 44.63
CA GLU A 68 67.28 -94.82 45.58
C GLU A 68 67.12 -93.32 45.32
N GLN A 69 68.22 -92.59 45.12
CA GLN A 69 68.17 -91.16 44.78
C GLN A 69 67.41 -90.93 43.47
N LEU A 70 67.69 -91.71 42.42
CA LEU A 70 66.95 -91.65 41.15
C LEU A 70 65.46 -91.97 41.33
N GLY A 71 65.10 -92.92 42.21
CA GLY A 71 63.72 -93.22 42.54
C GLY A 71 63.01 -92.04 43.22
N THR A 72 63.67 -91.40 44.19
CA THR A 72 63.13 -90.19 44.84
C THR A 72 63.03 -89.01 43.87
N ASP A 73 64.01 -88.83 42.99
CA ASP A 73 64.00 -87.77 41.96
C ASP A 73 62.88 -88.02 40.95
N THR A 74 62.63 -89.27 40.57
CA THR A 74 61.53 -89.66 39.66
C THR A 74 60.17 -89.35 40.29
N ALA A 75 59.95 -89.74 41.55
CA ALA A 75 58.71 -89.43 42.26
C ALA A 75 58.50 -87.90 42.45
N ALA A 76 59.58 -87.15 42.73
CA ALA A 76 59.53 -85.70 42.81
C ALA A 76 59.20 -85.06 41.44
N MET A 77 59.74 -85.61 40.35
CA MET A 77 59.41 -85.19 38.99
C MET A 77 57.96 -85.49 38.62
N GLU A 78 57.41 -86.64 39.00
CA GLU A 78 56.00 -86.99 38.76
C GLU A 78 55.03 -86.06 39.50
N LEU A 79 55.31 -85.75 40.77
CA LEU A 79 54.52 -84.77 41.52
C LEU A 79 54.58 -83.39 40.87
N ARG A 80 55.78 -82.93 40.51
CA ARG A 80 55.96 -81.64 39.83
C ARG A 80 55.28 -81.62 38.46
N LEU A 81 55.25 -82.75 37.76
CA LEU A 81 54.53 -82.88 36.50
C LEU A 81 53.02 -82.78 36.72
N GLY A 82 52.46 -83.48 37.71
CA GLY A 82 51.04 -83.39 38.05
C GLY A 82 50.61 -81.99 38.50
N GLU A 83 51.44 -81.29 39.26
CA GLU A 83 51.21 -79.87 39.59
C GLU A 83 51.21 -78.98 38.34
N LYS A 84 52.10 -79.24 37.39
CA LYS A 84 52.16 -78.51 36.12
C LYS A 84 50.98 -78.82 35.20
N GLU A 85 50.52 -80.06 35.16
CA GLU A 85 49.32 -80.47 34.43
C GLU A 85 48.07 -79.80 34.99
N LYS A 86 47.92 -79.76 36.32
CA LYS A 86 46.82 -79.02 36.96
C LYS A 86 46.88 -77.53 36.65
N LEU A 87 48.06 -76.92 36.78
CA LEU A 87 48.25 -75.51 36.44
C LEU A 87 47.92 -75.23 34.97
N LEU A 88 48.26 -76.15 34.07
CA LEU A 88 47.95 -76.04 32.64
C LEU A 88 46.44 -76.08 32.39
N GLU A 89 45.70 -76.95 33.08
CA GLU A 89 44.24 -77.02 32.94
C GLU A 89 43.57 -75.77 33.53
N ASP A 90 44.01 -75.29 34.70
CA ASP A 90 43.53 -74.05 35.30
C ASP A 90 43.74 -72.87 34.32
N LEU A 91 44.94 -72.72 33.75
CA LEU A 91 45.25 -71.69 32.74
C LEU A 91 44.39 -71.82 31.48
N LYS A 92 44.04 -73.05 31.07
CA LYS A 92 43.19 -73.28 29.92
C LYS A 92 41.74 -72.85 30.19
N THR A 93 41.23 -73.11 31.39
CA THR A 93 39.91 -72.62 31.80
C THR A 93 39.88 -71.10 31.89
N GLU A 94 40.89 -70.47 32.48
CA GLU A 94 41.02 -69.01 32.55
C GLU A 94 41.09 -68.39 31.15
N ASN A 95 41.87 -68.97 30.23
CA ASN A 95 41.93 -68.52 28.84
C ASN A 95 40.56 -68.61 28.15
N SER A 96 39.80 -69.70 28.36
CA SER A 96 38.46 -69.83 27.78
C SER A 96 37.47 -68.79 28.34
N GLU A 97 37.58 -68.45 29.63
CA GLU A 97 36.77 -67.40 30.25
C GLU A 97 37.16 -66.02 29.71
N LEU A 98 38.46 -65.73 29.60
CA LEU A 98 38.97 -64.50 29.01
C LEU A 98 38.54 -64.33 27.56
N GLU A 99 38.57 -65.38 26.75
CA GLU A 99 38.04 -65.39 25.38
C GLU A 99 36.55 -65.05 25.35
N SER A 100 35.74 -65.67 26.23
CA SER A 100 34.31 -65.37 26.31
C SER A 100 34.02 -63.91 26.68
N ARG A 101 34.78 -63.36 27.64
CA ARG A 101 34.69 -61.96 28.07
C ARG A 101 35.15 -61.02 26.96
N LEU A 102 36.17 -61.39 26.20
CA LEU A 102 36.66 -60.64 25.06
C LEU A 102 35.56 -60.54 23.99
N VAL A 103 34.91 -61.65 23.64
CA VAL A 103 33.79 -61.67 22.66
C VAL A 103 32.63 -60.77 23.11
N VAL A 104 32.27 -60.79 24.40
CA VAL A 104 31.23 -59.91 24.94
C VAL A 104 31.65 -58.43 24.84
N SER A 105 32.89 -58.12 25.20
CA SER A 105 33.45 -56.77 25.11
C SER A 105 33.51 -56.26 23.66
N GLU A 106 33.90 -57.12 22.70
CA GLU A 106 33.90 -56.81 21.27
C GLU A 106 32.49 -56.53 20.74
N LYS A 107 31.50 -57.31 21.19
CA LYS A 107 30.09 -57.05 20.85
C LYS A 107 29.62 -55.70 21.39
N GLN A 108 29.89 -55.41 22.67
CA GLN A 108 29.54 -54.13 23.28
C GLN A 108 30.20 -52.95 22.56
N LEU A 109 31.46 -53.11 22.14
CA LEU A 109 32.17 -52.11 21.34
C LEU A 109 31.50 -51.90 19.97
N GLY A 110 31.03 -52.98 19.33
CA GLY A 110 30.25 -52.91 18.10
C GLY A 110 28.94 -52.15 18.26
N ASP A 111 28.18 -52.46 19.31
CA ASP A 111 26.91 -51.80 19.62
C ASP A 111 27.13 -50.29 19.88
N LEU A 112 28.11 -49.93 20.72
CA LEU A 112 28.48 -48.53 20.98
C LEU A 112 28.94 -47.79 19.71
N LYS A 113 29.67 -48.47 18.81
CA LYS A 113 30.07 -47.88 17.54
C LYS A 113 28.87 -47.59 16.63
N SER A 114 27.85 -48.45 16.66
CA SER A 114 26.60 -48.23 15.91
C SER A 114 25.75 -47.10 16.50
N GLU A 115 25.67 -47.00 17.83
CA GLU A 115 24.97 -45.90 18.50
C GLU A 115 25.67 -44.56 18.23
N ASN A 116 27.01 -44.53 18.26
CA ASN A 116 27.78 -43.34 17.92
C ASN A 116 27.54 -42.89 16.48
N SER A 117 27.49 -43.80 15.51
CA SER A 117 27.22 -43.42 14.12
C SER A 117 25.78 -42.90 13.94
N GLU A 118 24.81 -43.45 14.67
CA GLU A 118 23.45 -42.92 14.70
C GLU A 118 23.40 -41.52 15.31
N LEU A 119 24.06 -41.30 16.45
CA LEU A 119 24.14 -39.99 17.11
C LEU A 119 24.82 -38.94 16.21
N GLU A 120 25.90 -39.30 15.51
CA GLU A 120 26.54 -38.44 14.51
C GLU A 120 25.56 -38.06 13.39
N SER A 121 24.78 -39.02 12.87
CA SER A 121 23.78 -38.74 11.84
C SER A 121 22.69 -37.77 12.32
N ARG A 122 22.22 -37.95 13.56
CA ARG A 122 21.23 -37.08 14.21
C ARG A 122 21.79 -35.68 14.47
N LEU A 123 23.06 -35.59 14.85
CA LEU A 123 23.76 -34.33 15.04
C LEU A 123 23.82 -33.53 13.74
N VAL A 124 24.21 -34.17 12.63
CA VAL A 124 24.24 -33.53 11.30
C VAL A 124 22.86 -33.00 10.90
N VAL A 125 21.79 -33.77 11.13
CA VAL A 125 20.41 -33.31 10.87
C VAL A 125 20.04 -32.11 11.75
N SER A 126 20.39 -32.15 13.03
CA SER A 126 20.12 -31.05 13.97
C SER A 126 20.89 -29.77 13.61
N GLU A 127 22.15 -29.89 13.19
CA GLU A 127 22.98 -28.78 12.73
C GLU A 127 22.40 -28.14 11.46
N LYS A 128 21.92 -28.97 10.53
CA LYS A 128 21.23 -28.49 9.33
C LYS A 128 19.96 -27.69 9.69
N LEU A 129 19.10 -28.25 10.55
CA LEU A 129 17.87 -27.58 10.97
C LEU A 129 18.16 -26.25 11.68
N LEU A 130 19.21 -26.20 12.49
CA LEU A 130 19.65 -24.95 13.13
C LEU A 130 20.10 -23.92 12.10
N GLY A 131 20.81 -24.36 11.05
CA GLY A 131 21.17 -23.52 9.91
C GLY A 131 19.96 -22.95 9.18
N ASP A 132 18.97 -23.80 8.89
CA ASP A 132 17.72 -23.42 8.23
C ASP A 132 16.95 -22.38 9.08
N LEU A 133 16.76 -22.63 10.39
CA LEU A 133 16.12 -21.68 11.30
C LEU A 133 16.86 -20.35 11.41
N LYS A 134 18.19 -20.37 11.40
CA LYS A 134 19.00 -19.14 11.42
C LYS A 134 18.79 -18.34 10.13
N SER A 135 18.69 -19.01 8.99
CA SER A 135 18.38 -18.38 7.71
C SER A 135 16.98 -17.76 7.71
N GLU A 136 15.96 -18.48 8.19
CA GLU A 136 14.60 -17.97 8.33
C GLU A 136 14.53 -16.75 9.26
N ASN A 137 15.23 -16.79 10.39
CA ASN A 137 15.30 -15.64 11.31
C ASN A 137 15.90 -14.41 10.62
N SER A 138 16.99 -14.56 9.87
CA SER A 138 17.59 -13.44 9.14
C SER A 138 16.65 -12.87 8.07
N VAL A 139 15.85 -13.71 7.41
CA VAL A 139 14.81 -13.26 6.47
C VAL A 139 13.72 -12.49 7.21
N CYS A 140 13.26 -13.02 8.36
CA CYS A 140 12.24 -12.38 9.19
C CYS A 140 12.70 -11.01 9.71
N GLU A 141 13.95 -10.88 10.16
CA GLU A 141 14.56 -9.61 10.57
C GLU A 141 14.61 -8.60 9.42
N ALA A 142 15.00 -9.04 8.22
CA ALA A 142 14.99 -8.20 7.02
C ALA A 142 13.57 -7.74 6.66
N GLN A 143 12.58 -8.62 6.74
CA GLN A 143 11.17 -8.28 6.51
C GLN A 143 10.65 -7.29 7.55
N LEU A 144 10.99 -7.47 8.83
CA LEU A 144 10.59 -6.55 9.90
C LEU A 144 11.20 -5.16 9.69
N SER A 145 12.49 -5.10 9.30
CA SER A 145 13.15 -3.85 8.94
C SER A 145 12.46 -3.17 7.76
N ALA A 146 12.13 -3.92 6.70
CA ALA A 146 11.42 -3.39 5.54
C ALA A 146 10.02 -2.86 5.89
N VAL A 147 9.26 -3.56 6.75
CA VAL A 147 7.96 -3.11 7.24
C VAL A 147 8.11 -1.85 8.08
N THR A 148 9.13 -1.76 8.93
CA THR A 148 9.42 -0.57 9.74
C THR A 148 9.69 0.65 8.86
N VAL A 149 10.48 0.50 7.81
CA VAL A 149 10.74 1.59 6.85
C VAL A 149 9.44 2.01 6.15
N ARG A 150 8.61 1.05 5.70
CA ARG A 150 7.32 1.35 5.08
C ARG A 150 6.39 2.11 6.02
N LEU A 151 6.35 1.72 7.31
CA LEU A 151 5.54 2.39 8.32
C LEU A 151 5.96 3.85 8.48
N ASN A 152 7.26 4.12 8.66
CA ASN A 152 7.78 5.48 8.78
C ASN A 152 7.43 6.35 7.55
N VAL A 153 7.55 5.80 6.34
CA VAL A 153 7.16 6.51 5.11
C VAL A 153 5.66 6.83 5.10
N THR A 154 4.81 5.89 5.54
CA THR A 154 3.36 6.13 5.60
C THR A 154 2.99 7.16 6.67
N GLU A 155 3.70 7.20 7.80
CA GLU A 155 3.52 8.23 8.83
C GLU A 155 3.89 9.62 8.30
N GLU A 156 5.03 9.75 7.60
CA GLU A 156 5.41 11.01 6.95
C GLU A 156 4.40 11.44 5.87
N GLN A 157 3.84 10.49 5.11
CA GLN A 157 2.79 10.80 4.13
C GLN A 157 1.52 11.30 4.82
N LEU A 158 1.14 10.71 5.95
CA LEU A 158 -0.01 11.13 6.74
C LEU A 158 0.16 12.55 7.28
N ASP A 159 1.34 12.88 7.79
CA ASP A 159 1.61 14.23 8.32
C ASP A 159 1.69 15.29 7.21
N ARG A 160 2.20 14.92 6.02
CA ARG A 160 2.09 15.76 4.82
C ARG A 160 0.64 16.02 4.43
N LEU A 161 -0.20 14.99 4.42
CA LEU A 161 -1.63 15.12 4.11
C LEU A 161 -2.37 15.98 5.14
N LYS A 162 -2.11 15.80 6.45
CA LYS A 162 -2.67 16.66 7.51
C LYS A 162 -2.29 18.12 7.29
N THR A 163 -1.02 18.39 6.99
CA THR A 163 -0.53 19.76 6.71
C THR A 163 -1.20 20.35 5.47
N GLN A 164 -1.42 19.54 4.43
CA GLN A 164 -2.12 19.99 3.23
C GLN A 164 -3.59 20.32 3.52
N ILE A 165 -4.26 19.53 4.37
CA ILE A 165 -5.64 19.77 4.79
C ILE A 165 -5.74 21.08 5.58
N THR A 166 -4.81 21.34 6.51
CA THR A 166 -4.82 22.59 7.30
C THR A 166 -4.59 23.82 6.42
N VAL A 167 -3.65 23.76 5.47
CA VAL A 167 -3.43 24.84 4.49
C VAL A 167 -4.68 25.09 3.65
N ARG A 168 -5.29 24.04 3.09
CA ARG A 168 -6.53 24.18 2.29
C ARG A 168 -7.70 24.73 3.11
N ALA A 169 -7.80 24.38 4.39
CA ALA A 169 -8.83 24.93 5.27
C ALA A 169 -8.64 26.46 5.47
N LEU A 170 -7.41 26.93 5.62
CA LEU A 170 -7.10 28.37 5.70
C LEU A 170 -7.40 29.10 4.40
N GLU A 171 -7.07 28.51 3.25
CA GLU A 171 -7.39 29.06 1.92
C GLU A 171 -8.91 29.21 1.73
N LEU A 172 -9.70 28.21 2.14
CA LEU A 172 -11.17 28.26 2.07
C LEU A 172 -11.76 29.39 2.93
N VAL A 173 -11.19 29.63 4.11
CA VAL A 173 -11.61 30.75 4.98
C VAL A 173 -11.33 32.09 4.28
N SER A 174 -10.12 32.27 3.72
CA SER A 174 -9.74 33.47 2.97
C SER A 174 -10.68 33.72 1.78
N ILE A 175 -10.95 32.70 0.97
CA ILE A 175 -11.88 32.79 -0.16
C ILE A 175 -13.29 33.17 0.33
N SER A 176 -13.76 32.56 1.41
CA SER A 176 -15.08 32.86 1.98
C SER A 176 -15.21 34.32 2.44
N ASP A 177 -14.16 34.91 2.98
CA ASP A 177 -14.16 36.32 3.39
C ASP A 177 -14.12 37.26 2.17
N THR A 178 -13.36 36.94 1.12
CA THR A 178 -13.37 37.72 -0.13
C THR A 178 -14.73 37.68 -0.82
N LEU A 179 -15.39 36.51 -0.85
CA LEU A 179 -16.72 36.35 -1.41
C LEU A 179 -17.76 37.19 -0.64
N ARG A 180 -17.68 37.19 0.70
CA ARG A 180 -18.53 38.01 1.55
C ARG A 180 -18.32 39.51 1.29
N GLY A 181 -17.08 39.92 1.05
CA GLY A 181 -16.74 41.29 0.63
C GLY A 181 -17.37 41.68 -0.71
N ALA A 182 -17.28 40.80 -1.70
CA ALA A 182 -17.88 41.00 -3.02
C ALA A 182 -19.42 41.09 -2.95
N GLN A 183 -20.06 40.20 -2.19
CA GLN A 183 -21.52 40.20 -1.99
C GLN A 183 -22.03 41.53 -1.43
N ARG A 184 -21.40 42.06 -0.37
CA ARG A 184 -21.76 43.38 0.18
C ARG A 184 -21.65 44.49 -0.85
N LYS A 185 -20.62 44.45 -1.69
CA LYS A 185 -20.43 45.46 -2.74
C LYS A 185 -21.48 45.36 -3.84
N THR A 186 -21.92 44.15 -4.18
CA THR A 186 -23.04 43.95 -5.10
C THR A 186 -24.34 44.51 -4.53
N GLU A 187 -24.63 44.27 -3.25
CA GLU A 187 -25.81 44.85 -2.56
C GLU A 187 -25.78 46.38 -2.55
N GLU A 188 -24.62 46.97 -2.24
CA GLU A 188 -24.42 48.42 -2.27
C GLU A 188 -24.69 49.01 -3.68
N LEU A 189 -24.14 48.39 -4.72
CA LEU A 189 -24.34 48.83 -6.10
C LEU A 189 -25.80 48.69 -6.54
N GLN A 190 -26.51 47.64 -6.11
CA GLN A 190 -27.94 47.49 -6.38
C GLN A 190 -28.76 48.61 -5.75
N VAL A 191 -28.45 49.01 -4.52
CA VAL A 191 -29.12 50.15 -3.85
C VAL A 191 -28.84 51.44 -4.62
N ARG A 192 -27.59 51.71 -4.98
CA ARG A 192 -27.21 52.90 -5.76
C ARG A 192 -27.89 52.94 -7.12
N LEU A 193 -28.03 51.80 -7.79
CA LEU A 193 -28.71 51.71 -9.08
C LEU A 193 -30.20 52.10 -8.94
N ARG A 194 -30.91 51.55 -7.95
CA ARG A 194 -32.32 51.90 -7.70
C ARG A 194 -32.51 53.38 -7.43
N VAL A 195 -31.62 53.99 -6.65
CA VAL A 195 -31.66 55.44 -6.38
C VAL A 195 -31.44 56.24 -7.66
N ALA A 196 -30.48 55.84 -8.50
CA ALA A 196 -30.22 56.50 -9.78
C ALA A 196 -31.41 56.36 -10.75
N GLU A 197 -32.01 55.17 -10.85
CA GLU A 197 -33.20 54.93 -11.68
C GLU A 197 -34.38 55.79 -11.24
N ALA A 198 -34.61 55.92 -9.93
CA ALA A 198 -35.66 56.79 -9.39
C ALA A 198 -35.43 58.26 -9.76
N ALA A 199 -34.19 58.76 -9.61
CA ALA A 199 -33.84 60.13 -9.99
C ALA A 199 -34.02 60.39 -11.49
N VAL A 200 -33.65 59.43 -12.34
CA VAL A 200 -33.86 59.52 -13.80
C VAL A 200 -35.35 59.59 -14.13
N ASN A 201 -36.19 58.78 -13.47
CA ASN A 201 -37.63 58.80 -13.70
C ASN A 201 -38.26 60.12 -13.24
N GLU A 202 -37.80 60.70 -12.14
CA GLU A 202 -38.26 62.02 -11.67
C GLU A 202 -37.91 63.13 -12.66
N LEU A 203 -36.67 63.15 -13.17
CA LEU A 203 -36.23 64.11 -14.19
C LEU A 203 -37.04 63.96 -15.48
N LYS A 204 -37.34 62.73 -15.91
CA LYS A 204 -38.21 62.48 -17.07
C LYS A 204 -39.61 63.06 -16.90
N MET A 205 -40.18 63.01 -15.69
CA MET A 205 -41.50 63.59 -15.43
C MET A 205 -41.46 65.13 -15.41
N LYS A 206 -40.39 65.73 -14.87
CA LYS A 206 -40.22 67.19 -14.86
C LYS A 206 -39.95 67.79 -16.25
N ASN A 207 -39.33 67.02 -17.15
CA ASN A 207 -39.01 67.48 -18.51
C ASN A 207 -40.08 67.14 -19.57
N ARG A 208 -41.29 66.70 -19.17
CA ARG A 208 -42.41 66.60 -20.12
C ARG A 208 -42.99 67.99 -20.37
N ASP A 209 -42.86 68.49 -21.59
CA ASP A 209 -43.60 69.67 -22.03
C ASP A 209 -45.11 69.38 -21.90
N PRO A 210 -45.89 70.26 -21.24
CA PRO A 210 -47.33 70.07 -21.14
C PRO A 210 -47.93 70.11 -22.54
N LEU A 211 -48.76 69.12 -22.87
CA LEU A 211 -49.48 69.09 -24.15
C LEU A 211 -50.36 70.34 -24.25
N LYS A 212 -49.99 71.25 -25.13
CA LYS A 212 -50.77 72.47 -25.42
C LYS A 212 -51.62 72.19 -26.65
N VAL A 213 -52.93 72.33 -26.51
CA VAL A 213 -53.89 72.16 -27.61
C VAL A 213 -54.81 73.37 -27.62
N GLY A 214 -54.93 74.03 -28.77
CA GLY A 214 -55.81 75.18 -28.92
C GLY A 214 -55.94 75.60 -30.37
N PHE A 215 -57.16 75.88 -30.81
CA PHE A 215 -57.45 76.37 -32.14
C PHE A 215 -58.44 77.53 -32.11
N SER A 216 -58.40 78.33 -33.17
CA SER A 216 -59.38 79.36 -33.48
C SER A 216 -59.45 79.51 -35.00
N ALA A 217 -60.65 79.57 -35.55
CA ALA A 217 -60.88 79.67 -36.99
C ALA A 217 -62.09 80.56 -37.29
N GLY A 218 -61.98 81.38 -38.33
CA GLY A 218 -63.10 82.12 -38.93
C GLY A 218 -63.82 81.30 -40.00
N LEU A 219 -65.08 81.63 -40.30
CA LEU A 219 -65.93 80.80 -41.17
C LEU A 219 -65.45 80.81 -42.62
N THR A 220 -65.60 81.94 -43.31
CA THR A 220 -65.29 82.09 -44.75
C THR A 220 -65.21 83.57 -45.15
N ASP A 221 -64.77 83.85 -46.38
CA ASP A 221 -64.84 85.18 -46.99
C ASP A 221 -65.91 85.25 -48.10
N ALA A 222 -66.75 84.22 -48.23
CA ALA A 222 -67.71 84.06 -49.32
C ALA A 222 -68.99 84.92 -49.17
N GLY A 223 -69.19 85.60 -48.04
CA GLY A 223 -70.42 86.32 -47.74
C GLY A 223 -71.50 85.36 -47.20
N PRO A 224 -72.68 85.26 -47.83
CA PRO A 224 -73.74 84.37 -47.38
C PRO A 224 -73.33 82.89 -47.36
N VAL A 225 -73.65 82.19 -46.26
CA VAL A 225 -73.46 80.74 -46.08
C VAL A 225 -74.83 80.12 -45.81
N GLY A 226 -75.31 79.30 -46.74
CA GLY A 226 -76.69 78.83 -46.76
C GLY A 226 -77.68 79.87 -47.34
N PRO A 227 -78.99 79.60 -47.30
CA PRO A 227 -79.61 78.37 -46.82
C PRO A 227 -79.22 77.15 -47.66
N PHE A 228 -79.02 76.04 -46.97
CA PHE A 228 -78.79 74.73 -47.61
C PHE A 228 -80.08 73.91 -47.55
N ASP A 229 -80.22 72.96 -48.49
CA ASP A 229 -81.38 72.05 -48.54
C ASP A 229 -81.35 71.03 -47.39
N GLU A 230 -80.16 70.72 -46.87
CA GLU A 230 -79.93 69.77 -45.77
C GLU A 230 -79.00 70.37 -44.70
N GLU A 231 -79.06 69.83 -43.48
CA GLU A 231 -78.11 70.19 -42.43
C GLU A 231 -76.68 69.93 -42.89
N SER A 232 -75.84 70.95 -42.82
CA SER A 232 -74.49 70.93 -43.37
C SER A 232 -73.45 71.26 -42.32
N THR A 233 -72.35 70.50 -42.28
CA THR A 233 -71.22 70.81 -41.41
C THR A 233 -70.56 72.11 -41.86
N LEU A 234 -70.39 73.05 -40.93
CA LEU A 234 -69.74 74.33 -41.20
C LEU A 234 -68.23 74.16 -41.20
N ILE A 235 -67.61 74.56 -42.31
CA ILE A 235 -66.15 74.53 -42.47
C ILE A 235 -65.62 75.92 -42.12
N PHE A 236 -65.12 76.11 -40.90
CA PHE A 236 -64.39 77.32 -40.53
C PHE A 236 -62.99 77.25 -41.13
N SER A 237 -62.87 77.77 -42.35
CA SER A 237 -61.71 77.58 -43.23
C SER A 237 -60.54 78.52 -42.93
N LYS A 238 -60.79 79.63 -42.21
CA LYS A 238 -59.79 80.67 -41.96
C LYS A 238 -59.07 80.42 -40.65
N THR A 239 -57.97 79.67 -40.69
CA THR A 239 -57.18 79.34 -39.50
C THR A 239 -56.52 80.57 -38.88
N ILE A 240 -56.87 80.86 -37.63
CA ILE A 240 -56.25 81.90 -36.79
C ILE A 240 -55.15 81.25 -35.92
N THR A 241 -55.44 80.10 -35.31
CA THR A 241 -54.49 79.33 -34.48
C THR A 241 -54.86 77.85 -34.55
N ASN A 242 -53.87 76.95 -34.49
CA ASN A 242 -54.08 75.50 -34.45
C ASN A 242 -52.91 74.76 -33.76
N ILE A 243 -52.62 75.14 -32.51
CA ILE A 243 -51.60 74.51 -31.67
C ILE A 243 -52.07 73.12 -31.27
N GLY A 244 -51.20 72.12 -31.43
CA GLY A 244 -51.54 70.70 -31.26
C GLY A 244 -52.26 70.09 -32.47
N GLN A 245 -52.50 70.85 -33.54
CA GLN A 245 -53.03 70.39 -34.84
C GLN A 245 -54.32 69.57 -34.75
N GLY A 246 -55.15 69.82 -33.73
CA GLY A 246 -56.41 69.10 -33.53
C GLY A 246 -57.54 69.53 -34.48
N TYR A 247 -57.48 70.73 -35.04
CA TYR A 247 -58.52 71.23 -35.95
C TYR A 247 -58.20 70.98 -37.42
N ASN A 248 -59.11 70.31 -38.13
CA ASN A 248 -59.03 70.08 -39.58
C ASN A 248 -59.84 71.15 -40.32
N GLN A 249 -59.13 72.14 -40.86
CA GLN A 249 -59.71 73.28 -41.58
C GLN A 249 -60.42 72.92 -42.89
N SER A 250 -60.13 71.74 -43.48
CA SER A 250 -60.80 71.29 -44.70
C SER A 250 -62.12 70.56 -44.40
N ALA A 251 -62.29 70.08 -43.17
CA ALA A 251 -63.47 69.33 -42.75
C ALA A 251 -64.38 70.12 -41.78
N GLY A 252 -63.88 71.17 -41.13
CA GLY A 252 -64.63 71.88 -40.08
C GLY A 252 -64.68 71.13 -38.75
N VAL A 253 -63.74 70.21 -38.50
CA VAL A 253 -63.80 69.26 -37.39
C VAL A 253 -62.57 69.40 -36.48
N PHE A 254 -62.79 69.56 -35.19
CA PHE A 254 -61.77 69.39 -34.17
C PHE A 254 -61.73 67.93 -33.70
N THR A 255 -60.55 67.31 -33.64
CA THR A 255 -60.33 65.96 -33.08
C THR A 255 -59.45 66.08 -31.85
N ALA A 256 -59.89 65.53 -30.71
CA ALA A 256 -59.15 65.58 -29.45
C ALA A 256 -57.86 64.74 -29.54
N PRO A 257 -56.65 65.33 -29.42
CA PRO A 257 -55.38 64.59 -29.52
C PRO A 257 -55.00 63.86 -28.22
N THR A 258 -55.69 64.13 -27.12
CA THR A 258 -55.51 63.44 -25.84
C THR A 258 -56.82 63.48 -25.06
N ARG A 259 -56.97 62.57 -24.10
CA ARG A 259 -58.06 62.63 -23.13
C ARG A 259 -57.93 63.85 -22.23
N GLY A 260 -59.00 64.63 -22.09
CA GLY A 260 -58.97 65.83 -21.27
C GLY A 260 -60.26 66.62 -21.25
N VAL A 261 -60.27 67.73 -20.51
CA VAL A 261 -61.37 68.69 -20.50
C VAL A 261 -61.05 69.83 -21.47
N TYR A 262 -61.91 70.04 -22.46
CA TYR A 262 -61.76 71.05 -23.49
C TYR A 262 -62.84 72.11 -23.35
N PHE A 263 -62.49 73.37 -23.58
CA PHE A 263 -63.42 74.48 -23.69
C PHE A 263 -63.63 74.82 -25.15
N PHE A 264 -64.88 75.00 -25.57
CA PHE A 264 -65.25 75.44 -26.92
C PHE A 264 -66.12 76.68 -26.83
N SER A 265 -65.88 77.63 -27.73
CA SER A 265 -66.73 78.80 -27.94
C SER A 265 -66.94 79.03 -29.43
N PHE A 266 -68.15 79.44 -29.78
CA PHE A 266 -68.46 79.84 -31.13
C PHE A 266 -69.35 81.09 -31.14
N THR A 267 -69.15 81.90 -32.17
CA THR A 267 -69.97 83.03 -32.54
C THR A 267 -70.30 82.89 -34.00
N VAL A 268 -71.56 83.08 -34.38
CA VAL A 268 -71.97 83.16 -35.78
C VAL A 268 -72.85 84.38 -36.01
N ALA A 269 -72.80 84.90 -37.23
CA ALA A 269 -73.55 86.08 -37.62
C ALA A 269 -74.40 85.84 -38.87
N ASP A 270 -75.43 86.67 -39.06
CA ASP A 270 -76.16 86.86 -40.32
C ASP A 270 -76.30 88.37 -40.55
N TYR A 271 -76.57 88.74 -41.78
CA TYR A 271 -76.79 90.12 -42.21
C TYR A 271 -78.24 90.38 -42.67
N LEU A 272 -78.98 89.34 -42.99
CA LEU A 272 -80.31 89.44 -43.59
C LEU A 272 -81.38 88.89 -42.63
N LYS A 273 -82.66 89.20 -42.88
CA LYS A 273 -83.75 88.66 -42.05
C LYS A 273 -83.84 87.15 -42.21
N GLY A 274 -83.99 86.42 -41.11
CA GLY A 274 -84.11 84.96 -41.13
C GLY A 274 -83.66 84.27 -39.84
N TYR A 275 -83.88 82.95 -39.79
CA TYR A 275 -83.37 82.10 -38.72
C TYR A 275 -81.87 81.88 -38.87
N MET A 276 -81.16 82.06 -37.76
CA MET A 276 -79.74 81.73 -37.63
C MET A 276 -79.54 80.81 -36.43
N GLY A 277 -78.44 80.07 -36.45
CA GLY A 277 -78.16 79.13 -35.39
C GLY A 277 -77.35 77.95 -35.88
N LEU A 278 -76.90 77.13 -34.96
CA LEU A 278 -76.13 75.93 -35.26
C LEU A 278 -76.24 74.90 -34.15
N TYR A 279 -75.98 73.65 -34.53
CA TYR A 279 -75.70 72.57 -33.60
C TYR A 279 -74.20 72.46 -33.38
N LEU A 280 -73.79 72.24 -32.13
CA LEU A 280 -72.51 71.65 -31.82
C LEU A 280 -72.70 70.14 -31.61
N TYR A 281 -71.96 69.35 -32.38
CA TYR A 281 -71.94 67.90 -32.27
C TYR A 281 -70.69 67.41 -31.57
N ARG A 282 -70.84 66.34 -30.78
CA ARG A 282 -69.75 65.45 -30.37
C ARG A 282 -69.91 64.13 -31.09
N ASN A 283 -68.91 63.76 -31.89
CA ASN A 283 -68.94 62.67 -32.85
C ASN A 283 -70.15 62.84 -33.79
N ASN A 284 -71.29 62.19 -33.50
CA ASN A 284 -72.54 62.34 -34.24
C ASN A 284 -73.76 62.60 -33.34
N GLN A 285 -73.54 63.01 -32.09
CA GLN A 285 -74.60 63.35 -31.14
C GLN A 285 -74.67 64.86 -30.92
N PRO A 286 -75.85 65.50 -31.08
CA PRO A 286 -76.00 66.92 -30.84
C PRO A 286 -75.86 67.19 -29.34
N VAL A 287 -74.99 68.13 -28.99
CA VAL A 287 -74.70 68.50 -27.60
C VAL A 287 -75.44 69.76 -27.21
N VAL A 288 -75.41 70.78 -28.08
CA VAL A 288 -76.08 72.06 -27.89
C VAL A 288 -76.65 72.52 -29.23
N PHE A 289 -77.86 73.07 -29.17
CA PHE A 289 -78.43 73.89 -30.24
C PHE A 289 -78.47 75.34 -29.80
N ASN A 290 -77.99 76.24 -30.65
CA ASN A 290 -78.07 77.67 -30.45
C ASN A 290 -78.92 78.26 -31.58
N LEU A 291 -79.99 78.98 -31.24
CA LEU A 291 -80.99 79.51 -32.17
C LEU A 291 -81.17 81.00 -31.92
N ASP A 292 -81.29 81.77 -32.99
CA ASP A 292 -81.68 83.18 -32.96
C ASP A 292 -82.47 83.56 -34.24
N LEU A 293 -83.16 84.70 -34.22
CA LEU A 293 -83.95 85.24 -35.33
C LEU A 293 -83.53 86.68 -35.62
N ASN A 294 -82.96 86.92 -36.80
CA ASN A 294 -82.70 88.28 -37.27
C ASN A 294 -83.99 88.87 -37.85
N ASP A 295 -84.71 89.67 -37.07
CA ASP A 295 -86.01 90.23 -37.43
C ASP A 295 -85.94 91.65 -38.04
N HIS A 296 -84.84 92.36 -37.80
CA HIS A 296 -84.66 93.75 -38.23
C HIS A 296 -83.97 93.88 -39.60
N GLY A 297 -83.14 92.90 -39.99
CA GLY A 297 -82.29 93.00 -41.17
C GLY A 297 -81.11 93.95 -40.92
N GLY A 298 -79.89 93.44 -41.03
CA GLY A 298 -78.65 94.05 -40.53
C GLY A 298 -77.79 93.00 -39.81
N TYR A 299 -76.60 93.38 -39.35
CA TYR A 299 -75.73 92.45 -38.62
C TYR A 299 -76.36 92.05 -37.29
N ALA A 300 -76.60 90.76 -37.13
CA ALA A 300 -76.94 90.11 -35.88
C ALA A 300 -75.95 88.97 -35.64
N SER A 301 -75.62 88.69 -34.37
CA SER A 301 -74.77 87.57 -34.01
C SER A 301 -75.25 86.90 -32.74
N THR A 302 -74.98 85.61 -32.66
CA THR A 302 -75.26 84.79 -31.49
C THR A 302 -74.04 83.95 -31.14
N SER A 303 -73.85 83.71 -29.84
CA SER A 303 -72.67 83.04 -29.30
C SER A 303 -73.07 82.01 -28.25
N ASN A 304 -72.29 80.94 -28.16
CA ASN A 304 -72.39 80.00 -27.06
C ASN A 304 -71.01 79.41 -26.73
N ALA A 305 -70.89 78.85 -25.53
CA ALA A 305 -69.66 78.19 -25.08
C ALA A 305 -69.96 77.07 -24.09
N LEU A 306 -69.10 76.04 -24.08
CA LEU A 306 -69.23 74.91 -23.17
C LEU A 306 -67.88 74.22 -22.94
N ALA A 307 -67.75 73.60 -21.77
CA ALA A 307 -66.65 72.68 -21.47
C ALA A 307 -67.13 71.23 -21.65
N LEU A 308 -66.31 70.40 -22.31
CA LEU A 308 -66.58 69.00 -22.56
C LEU A 308 -65.36 68.16 -22.18
N GLN A 309 -65.60 67.06 -21.47
CA GLN A 309 -64.61 66.01 -21.34
C GLN A 309 -64.64 65.14 -22.60
N LEU A 310 -63.49 65.06 -23.28
CA LEU A 310 -63.31 64.30 -24.52
C LEU A 310 -62.27 63.19 -24.29
N GLU A 311 -62.50 62.05 -24.94
CA GLU A 311 -61.52 60.99 -25.08
C GLU A 311 -60.62 61.26 -26.30
N GLU A 312 -59.45 60.63 -26.36
CA GLU A 312 -58.58 60.74 -27.54
C GLU A 312 -59.33 60.24 -28.80
N GLY A 313 -59.37 61.07 -29.84
CA GLY A 313 -60.07 60.78 -31.10
C GLY A 313 -61.51 61.28 -31.17
N ASP A 314 -62.11 61.79 -30.07
CA ASP A 314 -63.44 62.40 -30.13
C ASP A 314 -63.45 63.64 -31.04
N GLN A 315 -64.52 63.80 -31.80
CA GLN A 315 -64.68 64.85 -32.80
C GLN A 315 -65.72 65.89 -32.40
N ILE A 316 -65.41 67.18 -32.60
CA ILE A 316 -66.34 68.30 -32.41
C ILE A 316 -66.51 69.03 -33.74
N ARG A 317 -67.77 69.27 -34.11
CA ARG A 317 -68.11 70.05 -35.32
C ARG A 317 -69.32 70.93 -35.09
N LEU A 318 -69.41 72.01 -35.85
CA LEU A 318 -70.59 72.86 -35.91
C LEU A 318 -71.39 72.54 -37.17
N SER A 319 -72.72 72.54 -37.10
CA SER A 319 -73.58 72.22 -38.25
C SER A 319 -74.73 73.22 -38.34
N LEU A 320 -74.94 73.75 -39.56
CA LEU A 320 -76.00 74.69 -39.89
C LEU A 320 -77.25 73.90 -40.31
N PRO A 321 -78.41 74.09 -39.64
CA PRO A 321 -79.63 73.41 -40.03
C PRO A 321 -80.07 73.75 -41.47
N ALA A 322 -80.85 72.86 -42.08
CA ALA A 322 -81.47 73.13 -43.37
C ALA A 322 -82.30 74.43 -43.31
N SER A 323 -82.31 75.20 -44.39
CA SER A 323 -83.00 76.50 -44.51
C SER A 323 -82.45 77.65 -43.63
N TYR A 324 -81.45 77.42 -42.77
CA TYR A 324 -80.81 78.47 -41.96
C TYR A 324 -79.68 79.13 -42.75
N ARG A 325 -79.37 80.39 -42.46
CA ARG A 325 -78.30 81.13 -43.14
C ARG A 325 -77.41 81.83 -42.13
N LEU A 326 -76.14 81.94 -42.49
CA LEU A 326 -75.13 82.78 -41.84
C LEU A 326 -74.48 83.72 -42.85
N TYR A 327 -73.66 84.64 -42.36
CA TYR A 327 -72.86 85.56 -43.15
C TYR A 327 -71.46 85.65 -42.54
N ASP A 328 -70.44 85.60 -43.39
CA ASP A 328 -69.08 85.92 -42.99
C ASP A 328 -68.29 86.53 -44.15
N ASP A 329 -67.37 87.44 -43.84
CA ASP A 329 -66.48 88.05 -44.82
C ASP A 329 -65.08 88.27 -44.20
N SER A 330 -64.24 89.07 -44.88
CA SER A 330 -62.88 89.39 -44.45
C SER A 330 -62.76 90.00 -43.05
N ARG A 331 -63.87 90.41 -42.43
CA ARG A 331 -63.94 90.97 -41.07
C ARG A 331 -64.15 89.92 -39.97
N ASN A 332 -64.35 88.64 -40.29
CA ASN A 332 -64.53 87.54 -39.32
C ASN A 332 -65.68 87.78 -38.32
N PHE A 333 -66.92 87.82 -38.82
CA PHE A 333 -68.10 87.88 -37.96
C PHE A 333 -68.41 86.55 -37.29
N SER A 334 -68.01 85.44 -37.92
CA SER A 334 -68.24 84.09 -37.42
C SER A 334 -66.91 83.42 -37.05
N VAL A 335 -66.77 83.01 -35.78
CA VAL A 335 -65.54 82.43 -35.23
C VAL A 335 -65.86 81.19 -34.40
N PHE A 336 -65.06 80.13 -34.55
CA PHE A 336 -65.09 78.93 -33.73
C PHE A 336 -63.72 78.69 -33.09
N SER A 337 -63.69 78.54 -31.78
CA SER A 337 -62.46 78.34 -31.00
C SER A 337 -62.61 77.22 -30.00
N GLY A 338 -61.50 76.59 -29.65
CA GLY A 338 -61.45 75.67 -28.51
C GLY A 338 -60.04 75.33 -28.07
N PHE A 339 -59.88 74.93 -26.81
CA PHE A 339 -58.58 74.62 -26.22
C PHE A 339 -58.69 73.62 -25.07
N LEU A 340 -57.59 72.90 -24.82
CA LEU A 340 -57.45 71.98 -23.69
C LEU A 340 -57.23 72.77 -22.40
N LEU A 341 -58.10 72.57 -21.40
CA LEU A 341 -57.91 73.11 -20.06
C LEU A 341 -56.87 72.30 -19.29
N PHE A 342 -57.05 70.98 -19.24
CA PHE A 342 -56.10 70.04 -18.64
C PHE A 342 -56.32 68.60 -19.16
N PRO A 343 -55.25 67.83 -19.39
CA PRO A 343 -55.34 66.38 -19.61
C PRO A 343 -55.93 65.66 -18.38
N VAL A 344 -56.59 64.49 -18.57
CA VAL A 344 -57.24 63.69 -17.50
C VAL A 344 -56.82 62.23 -17.50
#